data_AF-A0A5S3WVJ0-F1
#
_entry.id   AF-A0A5S3WVJ0-F1
#
_cell.length_a   1.000
_cell.length_b   1.000
_cell.length_c   1.000
_cell.angle_alpha   90.00
_cell.angle_beta   90.00
_cell.angle_gamma   90.00
#
_symmetry.space_group_name_H-M   'P 1'
#
loop_
_entity.id
_entity.type
_entity.pdbx_description
1 polymer ?
#
loop_
_entity_poly.entity_id
_entity_poly.type
_entity_poly.pdbx_seq_one_letter_code
_entity_poly.pdbx_strand_id
1 'polypeptide(L)'
;MTELLVPYQLTILVLGLTGGLFLIQLAIVDIIAIKQKHPPGVAVTQDPQTLLFRSNRVFANSNETVGILLLVVLFAVFSGTHPGWLNGLAVTYLLSRVGHMVCYYLDLKLLRSISFGVCYLSLLAIFISGMTAWLS
;
A
#
# COMPACT_ATOMS: atom_id res chain seq x y z
N MET A 1 21.09 -8.62 -8.32
CA MET A 1 20.98 -7.43 -7.46
C MET A 1 22.37 -6.80 -7.41
N THR A 2 22.52 -5.48 -7.55
CA THR A 2 23.83 -4.84 -7.34
C THR A 2 24.21 -4.91 -5.86
N GLU A 3 25.50 -4.97 -5.52
CA GLU A 3 26.01 -5.04 -4.12
C GLU A 3 25.39 -3.96 -3.21
N LEU A 4 25.17 -2.76 -3.76
CA LEU A 4 24.53 -1.64 -3.08
C LEU A 4 23.09 -1.95 -2.59
N LEU A 5 22.36 -2.79 -3.31
CA LEU A 5 20.94 -3.07 -3.06
C LEU A 5 20.69 -4.37 -2.30
N VAL A 6 21.71 -5.22 -2.13
CA VAL A 6 21.62 -6.50 -1.39
C VAL A 6 21.03 -6.28 0.02
N PRO A 7 21.44 -5.26 0.81
CA PRO A 7 20.87 -5.06 2.14
C PRO A 7 19.37 -4.71 2.15
N TYR A 8 18.87 -4.15 1.05
CA TYR A 8 17.47 -3.70 0.90
C TYR A 8 16.60 -4.71 0.14
N GLN A 9 17.07 -5.95 -0.04
CA GLN A 9 16.35 -6.96 -0.80
C GLN A 9 14.90 -7.17 -0.33
N LEU A 10 14.63 -7.06 0.97
CA LEU A 10 13.28 -7.24 1.51
C LEU A 10 12.38 -6.04 1.20
N THR A 11 12.88 -4.81 1.32
CA THR A 11 12.18 -3.61 0.85
C THR A 11 11.86 -3.68 -0.63
N ILE A 12 12.80 -4.15 -1.47
CA ILE A 12 12.59 -4.32 -2.91
C ILE A 12 11.53 -5.39 -3.19
N LEU A 13 11.60 -6.53 -2.49
CA LEU A 13 10.57 -7.56 -2.56
C LEU A 13 9.19 -7.01 -2.17
N VAL A 14 9.11 -6.22 -1.10
CA VAL A 14 7.87 -5.57 -0.65
C VAL A 14 7.30 -4.62 -1.71
N LEU A 15 8.12 -3.86 -2.43
CA LEU A 15 7.65 -3.03 -3.54
C LEU A 15 6.99 -3.91 -4.62
N GLY A 16 7.64 -5.01 -5.00
CA GLY A 16 7.08 -5.97 -5.95
C GLY A 16 5.78 -6.61 -5.47
N LEU A 17 5.73 -7.07 -4.22
CA LEU A 17 4.53 -7.67 -3.61
C LEU A 17 3.39 -6.67 -3.45
N THR A 18 3.68 -5.40 -3.16
CA THR A 18 2.69 -4.34 -3.10
C THR A 18 2.11 -4.05 -4.49
N GLY A 19 2.95 -4.00 -5.52
CA GLY A 19 2.50 -3.94 -6.92
C GLY A 19 1.57 -5.11 -7.27
N GLY A 20 1.95 -6.33 -6.89
CA GLY A 20 1.10 -7.52 -7.03
C GLY A 20 -0.22 -7.41 -6.28
N LEU A 21 -0.21 -6.90 -5.04
CA LEU A 21 -1.42 -6.66 -4.25
C LEU A 21 -2.37 -5.68 -4.95
N PHE A 22 -1.84 -4.61 -5.56
CA PHE A 22 -2.66 -3.61 -6.25
C PHE A 22 -3.22 -4.15 -7.57
N LEU A 23 -2.47 -5.00 -8.28
CA LEU A 23 -2.99 -5.75 -9.43
C LEU A 23 -4.14 -6.68 -9.02
N ILE A 24 -4.02 -7.37 -7.89
CA ILE A 24 -5.12 -8.19 -7.36
C ILE A 24 -6.34 -7.34 -7.04
N GLN A 25 -6.16 -6.18 -6.40
CA GLN A 25 -7.27 -5.27 -6.08
C GLN A 25 -7.96 -4.75 -7.34
N LEU A 26 -7.21 -4.38 -8.38
CA LEU A 26 -7.74 -3.98 -9.68
C LEU A 26 -8.61 -5.11 -10.27
N ALA A 27 -8.05 -6.32 -10.34
CA ALA A 27 -8.77 -7.48 -10.85
C ALA A 27 -10.05 -7.77 -10.06
N ILE A 28 -10.03 -7.65 -8.74
CA ILE A 28 -11.22 -7.83 -7.88
C ILE A 28 -12.30 -6.81 -8.23
N VAL A 29 -11.95 -5.53 -8.36
CA VAL A 29 -12.90 -4.46 -8.72
C VAL A 29 -13.51 -4.74 -10.10
N ASP A 30 -12.70 -5.07 -11.09
CA ASP A 30 -13.15 -5.34 -12.46
C ASP A 30 -14.09 -6.54 -12.51
N ILE A 31 -13.74 -7.65 -11.85
CA ILE A 31 -14.58 -8.85 -11.79
C ILE A 31 -15.94 -8.54 -11.15
N ILE A 32 -15.96 -7.77 -10.05
CA ILE A 32 -17.21 -7.41 -9.37
C ILE A 32 -18.05 -6.47 -10.24
N ALA A 33 -17.43 -5.46 -10.87
CA ALA A 33 -18.11 -4.52 -11.76
C ALA A 33 -18.77 -5.26 -12.94
N ILE A 34 -18.05 -6.18 -13.58
CA ILE A 34 -18.56 -7.00 -14.68
C ILE A 34 -19.74 -7.87 -14.20
N LYS A 35 -19.59 -8.54 -13.05
CA LYS A 35 -20.67 -9.38 -12.48
C LYS A 35 -21.94 -8.59 -12.14
N GLN A 36 -21.78 -7.34 -11.72
CA GLN A 36 -22.89 -6.44 -11.42
C GLN A 36 -23.40 -5.68 -12.65
N LYS A 37 -22.85 -5.94 -13.84
CA LYS A 37 -23.16 -5.22 -15.09
C LYS A 37 -23.04 -3.71 -14.93
N HIS A 38 -22.06 -3.27 -14.14
CA HIS A 38 -21.78 -1.85 -13.92
C HIS A 38 -21.26 -1.23 -15.23
N PRO A 39 -21.90 -0.18 -15.77
CA PRO A 39 -21.47 0.42 -17.02
C PRO A 39 -20.07 1.03 -16.93
N PRO A 40 -19.17 0.78 -17.90
CA PRO A 40 -17.86 1.42 -17.95
C PRO A 40 -17.96 2.94 -17.96
N GLY A 41 -17.02 3.62 -17.28
CA GLY A 41 -16.96 5.08 -17.21
C GLY A 41 -18.00 5.74 -16.29
N VAL A 42 -18.97 4.99 -15.77
CA VAL A 42 -19.92 5.48 -14.78
C VAL A 42 -19.30 5.38 -13.39
N ALA A 43 -19.44 6.45 -12.60
CA ALA A 43 -18.97 6.45 -11.22
C ALA A 43 -19.69 5.37 -10.38
N VAL A 44 -18.95 4.66 -9.55
CA VAL A 44 -19.53 3.69 -8.61
C VAL A 44 -20.38 4.44 -7.58
N THR A 45 -21.61 3.98 -7.38
CA THR A 45 -22.52 4.51 -6.36
C THR A 45 -21.86 4.50 -4.98
N GLN A 46 -22.00 5.60 -4.24
CA GLN A 46 -21.36 5.79 -2.93
C GLN A 46 -22.13 5.09 -1.81
N ASP A 47 -22.31 3.76 -1.91
CA ASP A 47 -22.99 2.94 -0.91
C ASP A 47 -22.00 1.98 -0.22
N PRO A 48 -21.64 2.24 1.06
CA PRO A 48 -20.75 1.40 1.87
C PRO A 48 -21.16 -0.05 1.99
N GLN A 49 -22.46 -0.37 1.84
CA GLN A 49 -22.94 -1.75 1.95
C GLN A 49 -22.56 -2.59 0.73
N THR A 50 -22.43 -1.95 -0.43
CA THR A 50 -22.10 -2.65 -1.68
C THR A 50 -20.65 -3.10 -1.71
N LEU A 51 -20.43 -4.33 -2.15
CA LEU A 51 -19.07 -4.86 -2.30
C LEU A 51 -18.30 -4.14 -3.42
N LEU A 52 -19.01 -3.66 -4.47
CA LEU A 52 -18.40 -2.90 -5.56
C LEU A 52 -17.82 -1.58 -5.06
N PHE A 53 -18.58 -0.81 -4.26
CA PHE A 53 -18.07 0.40 -3.64
C PHE A 53 -16.85 0.13 -2.75
N ARG A 54 -16.95 -0.87 -1.87
CA ARG A 54 -15.86 -1.23 -0.96
C ARG A 54 -14.60 -1.63 -1.72
N SER A 55 -14.75 -2.43 -2.77
CA SER A 55 -13.62 -2.85 -3.62
C SER A 55 -13.00 -1.68 -4.35
N ASN A 56 -13.82 -0.82 -4.96
CA ASN A 56 -13.36 0.38 -5.65
C ASN A 56 -12.60 1.32 -4.72
N ARG A 57 -13.07 1.51 -3.47
CA ARG A 57 -12.39 2.35 -2.48
C ARG A 57 -11.06 1.77 -2.00
N VAL A 58 -10.94 0.45 -1.87
CA VAL A 58 -9.65 -0.19 -1.56
C VAL A 58 -8.62 0.12 -2.64
N PHE A 59 -8.98 -0.11 -3.91
CA PHE A 59 -8.08 0.12 -5.03
C PHE A 59 -7.74 1.60 -5.20
N ALA A 60 -8.73 2.50 -5.10
CA ALA A 60 -8.51 3.94 -5.14
C ALA A 60 -7.53 4.39 -4.04
N ASN A 61 -7.71 3.93 -2.80
CA ASN A 61 -6.81 4.27 -1.70
C ASN A 61 -5.37 3.75 -1.89
N SER A 62 -5.20 2.58 -2.54
CA SER A 62 -3.87 2.10 -2.96
C SER A 62 -3.22 3.08 -3.94
N ASN A 63 -3.95 3.54 -4.95
CA ASN A 63 -3.44 4.49 -5.94
C ASN A 63 -3.14 5.87 -5.34
N GLU A 64 -3.94 6.34 -4.37
CA GLU A 64 -3.68 7.58 -3.63
C GLU A 64 -2.33 7.55 -2.88
N THR A 65 -1.85 6.35 -2.50
CA THR A 65 -0.66 6.19 -1.65
C THR A 65 0.55 5.57 -2.36
N VAL A 66 0.39 4.99 -3.56
CA VAL A 66 1.49 4.33 -4.29
C VAL A 66 2.62 5.29 -4.64
N GLY A 67 2.29 6.51 -5.07
CA GLY A 67 3.30 7.53 -5.38
C GLY A 67 4.12 7.90 -4.15
N ILE A 68 3.47 8.01 -2.99
CA ILE A 68 4.13 8.29 -1.71
C ILE A 68 5.08 7.15 -1.37
N LEU A 69 4.62 5.89 -1.41
CA LEU A 69 5.45 4.71 -1.14
C LEU A 69 6.72 4.72 -2.00
N LEU A 70 6.57 4.87 -3.32
CA LEU A 70 7.70 4.84 -4.24
C LEU A 70 8.70 5.96 -3.93
N LEU A 71 8.22 7.19 -3.74
CA LEU A 71 9.08 8.33 -3.45
C LEU A 71 9.85 8.16 -2.13
N VAL A 72 9.17 7.78 -1.04
CA VAL A 72 9.82 7.67 0.27
C VAL A 72 10.76 6.47 0.37
N VAL A 73 10.42 5.34 -0.28
CA VAL A 73 11.30 4.17 -0.31
C VAL A 73 12.54 4.43 -1.14
N LEU A 74 12.40 5.02 -2.34
CA LEU A 74 13.55 5.37 -3.17
C LEU A 74 14.46 6.36 -2.42
N PHE A 75 13.87 7.40 -1.82
CA PHE A 75 14.62 8.35 -1.00
C PHE A 75 15.40 7.66 0.14
N ALA A 76 14.77 6.77 0.90
CA ALA A 76 15.43 6.08 2.01
C ALA A 76 16.54 5.12 1.53
N VAL A 77 16.31 4.34 0.48
CA VAL A 77 17.33 3.45 -0.11
C VAL A 77 18.54 4.25 -0.60
N PHE A 78 18.31 5.32 -1.37
CA PHE A 78 19.40 6.11 -1.94
C PHE A 78 20.06 7.07 -0.93
N SER A 79 19.45 7.31 0.23
CA SER A 79 20.07 8.03 1.34
C SER A 79 20.92 7.12 2.24
N GLY A 80 21.01 5.82 1.94
CA GLY A 80 21.81 4.88 2.73
C GLY A 80 21.23 4.57 4.11
N THR A 81 19.90 4.66 4.27
CA THR A 81 19.21 4.34 5.53
C THR A 81 19.58 2.96 6.06
N HIS A 82 19.69 2.79 7.38
CA HIS A 82 19.98 1.49 8.00
C HIS A 82 19.02 0.38 7.48
N PRO A 83 19.52 -0.67 6.81
CA PRO A 83 18.69 -1.63 6.11
C PRO A 83 17.70 -2.39 7.01
N GLY A 84 18.09 -2.69 8.26
CA GLY A 84 17.21 -3.37 9.21
C GLY A 84 15.93 -2.57 9.52
N TRP A 85 16.04 -1.25 9.63
CA TRP A 85 14.89 -0.38 9.88
C TRP A 85 14.01 -0.28 8.63
N LEU A 86 14.62 -0.03 7.47
CA LEU A 86 13.89 0.14 6.23
C LEU A 86 13.15 -1.15 5.81
N ASN A 87 13.79 -2.31 5.96
CA ASN A 87 13.17 -3.61 5.69
C ASN A 87 11.98 -3.89 6.62
N GLY A 88 12.13 -3.64 7.93
CA GLY A 88 11.06 -3.83 8.91
C GLY A 88 9.86 -2.91 8.68
N LEU A 89 10.11 -1.64 8.37
CA LEU A 89 9.07 -0.66 8.05
C LEU A 89 8.35 -0.99 6.74
N ALA A 90 9.08 -1.45 5.72
CA ALA A 90 8.49 -1.89 4.46
C ALA A 90 7.56 -3.11 4.66
N VAL A 91 7.99 -4.11 5.43
CA VAL A 91 7.12 -5.26 5.76
C VAL A 91 5.88 -4.83 6.54
N THR A 92 6.05 -3.95 7.53
CA THR A 92 4.93 -3.40 8.32
C THR A 92 3.93 -2.68 7.41
N TYR A 93 4.41 -1.89 6.46
CA TYR A 93 3.58 -1.27 5.43
C TYR A 93 2.79 -2.34 4.65
N LEU A 94 3.45 -3.37 4.10
CA LEU A 94 2.77 -4.41 3.31
C LEU A 94 1.68 -5.14 4.12
N LEU A 95 1.99 -5.58 5.34
CA LEU A 95 1.03 -6.27 6.21
C LEU A 95 -0.17 -5.38 6.53
N SER A 96 0.07 -4.09 6.79
CA SER A 96 -1.00 -3.12 7.01
C SER A 96 -1.88 -2.90 5.78
N ARG A 97 -1.33 -2.94 4.55
CA ARG A 97 -2.09 -2.86 3.29
C ARG A 97 -2.98 -4.09 3.10
N VAL A 98 -2.46 -5.28 3.38
CA VAL A 98 -3.23 -6.53 3.33
C VAL A 98 -4.36 -6.50 4.36
N GLY A 99 -4.05 -6.12 5.61
CA GLY A 99 -5.05 -5.96 6.67
C GLY A 99 -6.13 -4.95 6.31
N HIS A 100 -5.73 -3.77 5.81
CA HIS A 100 -6.65 -2.74 5.36
C HIS A 100 -7.61 -3.24 4.26
N MET A 101 -7.08 -3.92 3.23
CA MET A 101 -7.88 -4.51 2.16
C MET A 101 -8.91 -5.51 2.70
N VAL A 102 -8.46 -6.48 3.50
CA VAL A 102 -9.33 -7.52 4.06
C VAL A 102 -10.42 -6.91 4.94
N CYS A 103 -10.06 -5.97 5.83
CA CYS A 103 -11.02 -5.29 6.68
C CYS A 103 -12.06 -4.50 5.89
N TYR A 104 -11.64 -3.88 4.78
CA TYR A 104 -12.56 -3.16 3.89
C TYR A 104 -13.56 -4.12 3.25
N TYR A 105 -13.11 -5.26 2.72
CA TYR A 105 -13.98 -6.25 2.09
C TYR A 105 -14.96 -6.87 3.08
N LEU A 106 -14.61 -6.94 4.36
CA LEU A 106 -15.46 -7.45 5.45
C LEU A 106 -16.32 -6.37 6.13
N ASP A 107 -16.26 -5.10 5.70
CA ASP A 107 -16.91 -3.94 6.37
C ASP A 107 -16.52 -3.74 7.85
N LEU A 108 -15.30 -4.14 8.23
CA LEU A 108 -14.78 -3.96 9.59
C LEU A 108 -14.19 -2.55 9.77
N LYS A 109 -15.07 -1.55 9.94
CA LYS A 109 -14.75 -0.12 9.88
C LYS A 109 -13.60 0.31 10.81
N LEU A 110 -13.61 -0.11 12.07
CA LEU A 110 -12.59 0.27 13.05
C LEU A 110 -11.23 -0.35 12.70
N LEU A 111 -11.20 -1.66 12.42
CA LEU A 111 -9.95 -2.38 12.13
C LEU A 111 -9.34 -1.93 10.80
N ARG A 112 -10.19 -1.56 9.83
CA ARG A 112 -9.78 -0.88 8.60
C ARG A 112 -9.02 0.42 8.90
N SER A 113 -9.58 1.29 9.74
CA SER A 113 -8.94 2.56 10.09
C SER A 113 -7.63 2.37 10.84
N ILE A 114 -7.57 1.41 11.77
CA ILE A 114 -6.33 1.06 12.49
C ILE A 114 -5.27 0.56 11.50
N SER A 115 -5.64 -0.35 10.60
CA SER A 115 -4.72 -0.88 9.58
C SER A 115 -4.19 0.23 8.67
N PHE A 116 -5.05 1.16 8.24
CA PHE A 116 -4.60 2.32 7.45
C PHE A 116 -3.72 3.28 8.26
N GLY A 117 -3.99 3.46 9.56
CA GLY A 117 -3.13 4.22 10.46
C GLY A 117 -1.71 3.65 10.52
N VAL A 118 -1.57 2.33 10.65
CA VAL A 118 -0.27 1.64 10.63
C VAL A 118 0.43 1.83 9.28
N CYS A 119 -0.32 1.77 8.17
CA CYS A 119 0.21 2.06 6.83
C CYS A 119 0.80 3.48 6.76
N TYR A 120 0.06 4.47 7.24
CA TYR A 120 0.49 5.87 7.24
C TYR A 120 1.73 6.09 8.10
N LEU A 121 1.74 5.53 9.32
CA LEU A 121 2.90 5.61 10.22
C LEU A 121 4.14 4.93 9.63
N SER A 122 3.96 3.82 8.91
CA SER A 122 5.07 3.14 8.23
C SER A 122 5.68 4.02 7.14
N LEU A 123 4.85 4.69 6.32
CA LEU A 123 5.32 5.63 5.29
C LEU A 123 6.07 6.82 5.91
N LEU A 124 5.51 7.40 6.98
CA LEU A 124 6.14 8.50 7.69
C LEU A 124 7.49 8.09 8.30
N ALA A 125 7.56 6.91 8.92
CA ALA A 125 8.78 6.38 9.49
C ALA A 125 9.85 6.10 8.43
N ILE A 126 9.47 5.58 7.25
CA ILE A 126 10.41 5.38 6.13
C ILE A 126 11.00 6.73 5.70
N PHE A 127 10.15 7.75 5.54
CA PHE A 127 10.60 9.10 5.19
C PHE A 127 11.56 9.68 6.23
N ILE A 128 11.20 9.63 7.51
CA ILE A 128 12.05 10.12 8.62
C ILE A 128 13.38 9.37 8.64
N SER A 129 13.36 8.05 8.43
CA SER A 129 14.58 7.23 8.39
C SER A 129 15.52 7.63 7.25
N GLY A 130 14.97 8.01 6.09
CA GLY A 130 15.74 8.66 5.02
C GLY A 130 16.33 10.00 5.44
N MET A 131 15.55 10.85 6.13
CA MET A 131 16.00 12.18 6.57
C MET A 131 17.18 12.12 7.55
N THR A 132 17.26 11.10 8.41
CA THR A 132 18.34 11.01 9.41
C THR A 132 19.75 11.01 8.78
N ALA A 133 19.88 10.51 7.54
CA ALA A 133 21.15 10.52 6.80
C ALA A 133 21.59 11.92 6.34
N TRP A 134 20.69 12.92 6.38
CA TRP A 134 20.96 14.30 5.97
C TRP A 134 21.07 15.27 7.15
N LEU A 135 20.82 14.79 8.37
CA LEU A 135 20.91 15.55 9.62
C LEU A 135 22.15 15.17 10.44
N SER A 136 22.99 14.28 9.92
CA SER A 136 24.21 13.79 10.56
C SER A 136 25.46 14.51 10.05
#